data_AF-A0AAU9V987-F1
#
_entry.id   AF-A0AAU9V987-F1
#
_cell.length_a   1.000
_cell.length_b   1.000
_cell.length_c   1.000
_cell.angle_alpha   90.00
_cell.angle_beta   90.00
_cell.angle_gamma   90.00
#
_symmetry.space_group_name_H-M   'P 1'
#
loop_
_entity.id
_entity.type
_entity.pdbx_description
1 polymer ?
#
loop_
_entity_poly.entity_id
_entity_poly.type
_entity_poly.pdbx_seq_one_letter_code
_entity_poly.pdbx_strand_id
1 'polypeptide(L)'
;MTQMRDLGVVAFFGPDGTCHTEAKLAAAWNLPIISHKCAGAQGPEIGGLGATFARTLPPAHKVSKSVVALLKAYGWTKFAIIAGDEQTAAEQQMHAIKELSEGNGLTITAEQRFADYIPRHISRMERIVDQTYDKTRGNHYTNNRQSKSCIGST
;
A
#
# COMPACT_ATOMS: atom_id res chain seq x y z
N MET A 1 3.32 27.48 -5.35
CA MET A 1 3.04 27.90 -3.96
C MET A 1 3.61 29.27 -3.59
N THR A 2 4.87 29.59 -3.92
CA THR A 2 5.50 30.87 -3.50
C THR A 2 4.74 32.12 -3.94
N GLN A 3 4.32 32.20 -5.21
CA GLN A 3 3.49 33.32 -5.68
C GLN A 3 2.17 33.44 -4.89
N MET A 4 1.54 32.33 -4.53
CA MET A 4 0.31 32.34 -3.73
C MET A 4 0.56 32.85 -2.30
N ARG A 5 1.69 32.47 -1.68
CA ARG A 5 2.12 33.05 -0.40
C ARG A 5 2.25 34.57 -0.50
N ASP A 6 2.88 35.06 -1.56
CA ASP A 6 3.11 36.50 -1.76
C ASP A 6 1.81 37.28 -2.01
N LEU A 7 0.79 36.60 -2.53
CA LEU A 7 -0.59 37.12 -2.65
C LEU A 7 -1.37 37.07 -1.31
N GLY A 8 -0.76 36.61 -0.22
CA GLY A 8 -1.35 36.63 1.12
C GLY A 8 -2.29 35.46 1.44
N VAL A 9 -2.13 34.30 0.79
CA VAL A 9 -2.91 33.11 1.17
C VAL A 9 -2.59 32.66 2.59
N VAL A 10 -3.61 32.11 3.25
CA VAL A 10 -3.52 31.64 4.65
C VAL A 10 -3.42 30.12 4.78
N ALA A 11 -3.57 29.38 3.68
CA ALA A 11 -3.53 27.91 3.66
C ALA A 11 -3.33 27.35 2.25
N PHE A 12 -2.89 26.09 2.15
CA PHE A 12 -2.80 25.32 0.91
C PHE A 12 -3.65 24.04 0.96
N PHE A 13 -4.37 23.75 -0.12
CA PHE A 13 -5.15 22.52 -0.27
C PHE A 13 -4.81 21.83 -1.58
N GLY A 14 -4.75 20.50 -1.54
CA GLY A 14 -4.65 19.68 -2.75
C GLY A 14 -3.29 19.20 -3.26
N PRO A 15 -2.11 19.47 -2.65
CA PRO A 15 -0.89 18.84 -3.14
C PRO A 15 -0.99 17.31 -3.05
N ASP A 16 -0.41 16.60 -4.00
CA ASP A 16 -0.60 15.17 -4.20
C ASP A 16 0.71 14.38 -4.10
N GLY A 17 1.38 14.04 -5.20
CA GLY A 17 2.53 13.15 -5.25
C GLY A 17 3.82 13.78 -4.72
N THR A 18 3.99 15.09 -4.91
CA THR A 18 5.16 15.84 -4.44
C THR A 18 5.04 16.29 -2.99
N CYS A 19 3.87 16.07 -2.36
CA CYS A 19 3.37 16.67 -1.12
C CYS A 19 4.38 16.91 0.02
N HIS A 20 5.41 16.08 0.16
CA HIS A 20 6.42 16.22 1.20
C HIS A 20 7.24 17.49 1.03
N THR A 21 7.58 17.84 -0.22
CA THR A 21 8.33 19.06 -0.52
C THR A 21 7.46 20.28 -0.25
N GLU A 22 6.20 20.26 -0.71
CA GLU A 22 5.27 21.35 -0.43
C GLU A 22 4.99 21.49 1.07
N ALA A 23 4.85 20.38 1.79
CA ALA A 23 4.63 20.41 3.22
C ALA A 23 5.81 21.02 3.98
N LYS A 24 7.06 20.68 3.62
CA LYS A 24 8.27 21.30 4.20
C LYS A 24 8.33 22.81 3.91
N LEU A 25 7.97 23.23 2.70
CA LEU A 25 7.91 24.65 2.34
C LEU A 25 6.81 25.38 3.12
N ALA A 26 5.63 24.79 3.24
CA ALA A 26 4.52 25.36 3.99
C ALA A 26 4.84 25.46 5.50
N ALA A 27 5.51 24.46 6.07
CA ALA A 27 6.02 24.50 7.43
C ALA A 27 7.02 25.65 7.64
N ALA A 28 7.93 25.90 6.70
CA ALA A 28 8.87 27.03 6.76
C ALA A 28 8.16 28.40 6.74
N TRP A 29 6.97 28.48 6.12
CA TRP A 29 6.15 29.70 6.12
C TRP A 29 5.12 29.73 7.25
N ASN A 30 5.08 28.71 8.12
CA ASN A 30 4.05 28.53 9.13
C ASN A 30 2.62 28.60 8.56
N LEU A 31 2.42 28.05 7.36
CA LEU A 31 1.13 27.99 6.68
C LEU A 31 0.57 26.56 6.71
N PRO A 32 -0.71 26.38 7.08
CA PRO A 32 -1.36 25.08 7.06
C PRO A 32 -1.50 24.54 5.63
N ILE A 33 -1.35 23.23 5.50
CA ILE A 33 -1.46 22.52 4.23
C ILE A 33 -2.22 21.20 4.41
N ILE A 34 -3.17 20.93 3.51
CA ILE A 34 -3.96 19.70 3.51
C ILE A 34 -3.81 18.96 2.19
N SER A 35 -3.25 17.75 2.23
CA SER A 35 -3.14 16.86 1.07
C SER A 35 -4.24 15.81 1.04
N HIS A 36 -4.74 15.50 -0.16
CA HIS A 36 -5.73 14.45 -0.39
C HIS A 36 -5.12 13.11 -0.86
N LYS A 37 -3.85 13.09 -1.30
CA LYS A 37 -3.22 11.92 -1.94
C LYS A 37 -1.79 11.63 -1.45
N CYS A 38 -1.31 12.36 -0.44
CA CYS A 38 0.02 12.13 0.12
C CYS A 38 0.13 10.79 0.85
N ALA A 39 0.69 9.79 0.18
CA ALA A 39 1.14 8.54 0.79
C ALA A 39 2.36 8.83 1.68
N GLY A 40 2.33 8.43 2.95
CA GLY A 40 3.18 9.08 3.96
C GLY A 40 4.43 8.29 4.25
N ALA A 41 5.58 8.96 4.19
CA ALA A 41 6.86 8.50 4.72
C ALA A 41 6.68 7.64 5.99
N GLN A 42 7.16 6.40 5.93
CA GLN A 42 7.33 5.58 7.13
C GLN A 42 8.53 6.12 7.91
N GLY A 43 8.41 6.19 9.23
CA GLY A 43 9.47 6.64 10.13
C GLY A 43 9.10 7.88 10.97
N PRO A 44 10.03 8.37 11.80
CA PRO A 44 9.82 9.55 12.67
C PRO A 44 9.46 10.84 11.90
N GLU A 45 9.48 10.79 10.56
CA GLU A 45 9.18 11.89 9.64
C GLU A 45 7.70 12.28 9.54
N ILE A 46 6.75 11.50 10.08
CA ILE A 46 5.40 12.06 10.33
C ILE A 46 5.47 13.19 11.37
N GLY A 47 6.45 13.14 12.28
CA GLY A 47 6.86 14.30 13.09
C GLY A 47 7.70 15.33 12.33
N GLY A 48 8.24 14.98 11.15
CA GLY A 48 9.12 15.80 10.32
C GLY A 48 8.44 16.69 9.29
N LEU A 49 7.14 16.46 8.99
CA LEU A 49 6.35 17.38 8.14
C LEU A 49 5.73 18.54 8.94
N GLY A 50 5.89 18.54 10.26
CA GLY A 50 5.53 19.66 11.14
C GLY A 50 4.03 19.76 11.47
N ALA A 51 3.72 20.64 12.43
CA ALA A 51 2.35 20.87 12.93
C ALA A 51 1.39 21.50 11.90
N THR A 52 1.91 21.96 10.76
CA THR A 52 1.13 22.61 9.70
C THR A 52 0.61 21.63 8.65
N PHE A 53 1.01 20.36 8.70
CA PHE A 53 0.61 19.36 7.70
C PHE A 53 -0.55 18.48 8.17
N ALA A 54 -1.59 18.38 7.35
CA ALA A 54 -2.68 17.42 7.49
C ALA A 54 -2.93 16.67 6.18
N ARG A 55 -3.57 15.49 6.28
CA ARG A 55 -4.01 14.74 5.11
C ARG A 55 -5.32 14.01 5.34
N THR A 56 -6.10 13.83 4.28
CA THR A 56 -7.32 13.03 4.31
C THR A 56 -7.08 11.57 3.92
N LEU A 57 -5.99 11.28 3.20
CA LEU A 57 -5.60 9.91 2.89
C LEU A 57 -5.20 9.18 4.18
N PRO A 58 -5.88 8.09 4.56
CA PRO A 58 -5.53 7.34 5.76
C PRO A 58 -4.13 6.72 5.63
N PRO A 59 -3.40 6.57 6.74
CA PRO A 59 -2.14 5.84 6.73
C PRO A 59 -2.31 4.39 6.25
N ALA A 60 -1.31 3.87 5.55
CA ALA A 60 -1.30 2.52 4.98
C ALA A 60 -1.70 1.43 5.99
N HIS A 61 -1.25 1.54 7.24
CA HIS A 61 -1.55 0.57 8.31
C HIS A 61 -3.04 0.42 8.62
N LYS A 62 -3.89 1.44 8.37
CA LYS A 62 -5.33 1.34 8.64
C LYS A 62 -5.99 0.32 7.70
N VAL A 63 -5.55 0.27 6.44
CA VAL A 63 -6.00 -0.72 5.46
C VAL A 63 -5.44 -2.11 5.78
N SER A 64 -4.19 -2.21 6.21
CA SER A 64 -3.56 -3.50 6.52
C SER A 64 -4.24 -4.25 7.68
N LYS A 65 -4.79 -3.53 8.67
CA LYS A 65 -5.53 -4.15 9.80
C LYS A 65 -6.77 -4.92 9.35
N SER A 66 -7.54 -4.39 8.40
CA SER A 66 -8.75 -5.08 7.92
C SER A 66 -8.41 -6.36 7.14
N VAL A 67 -7.31 -6.36 6.38
CA VAL A 67 -6.83 -7.54 5.66
C VAL A 67 -6.43 -8.64 6.65
N VAL A 68 -5.61 -8.33 7.65
CA VAL A 68 -5.18 -9.32 8.66
C VAL A 68 -6.38 -9.85 9.47
N ALA A 69 -7.33 -8.99 9.82
CA ALA A 69 -8.56 -9.42 10.49
C ALA A 69 -9.37 -10.40 9.63
N LEU A 70 -9.48 -10.16 8.32
CA LEU A 70 -10.15 -11.05 7.39
C LEU A 70 -9.45 -12.41 7.30
N LEU A 71 -8.13 -12.42 7.12
CA LEU A 71 -7.34 -13.66 7.06
C LEU A 71 -7.56 -14.52 8.31
N LYS A 72 -7.56 -13.90 9.49
CA LYS A 72 -7.84 -14.57 10.76
C LYS A 72 -9.26 -15.09 10.86
N ALA A 73 -10.26 -14.29 10.45
CA ALA A 73 -11.66 -14.67 10.51
C ALA A 73 -11.97 -15.93 9.68
N TYR A 74 -11.24 -16.15 8.58
CA TYR A 74 -11.37 -17.31 7.71
C TYR A 74 -10.34 -18.43 7.97
N GLY A 75 -9.48 -18.28 8.99
CA GLY A 75 -8.45 -19.27 9.31
C GLY A 75 -7.34 -19.41 8.25
N TRP A 76 -7.15 -18.40 7.39
CA TRP A 76 -6.08 -18.40 6.40
C TRP A 76 -4.78 -17.94 7.04
N THR A 77 -3.89 -18.90 7.31
CA THR A 77 -2.63 -18.66 8.03
C THR A 77 -1.43 -18.45 7.12
N LYS A 78 -1.58 -18.69 5.80
CA LYS A 78 -0.51 -18.60 4.81
C LYS A 78 -0.99 -17.81 3.59
N PHE A 79 -0.20 -16.87 3.10
CA PHE A 79 -0.53 -16.08 1.92
C PHE A 79 0.72 -15.51 1.24
N ALA A 80 0.58 -15.03 0.00
CA ALA A 80 1.62 -14.33 -0.75
C ALA A 80 1.26 -12.85 -0.91
N ILE A 81 2.27 -11.99 -1.01
CA ILE A 81 2.11 -10.56 -1.28
C ILE A 81 2.73 -10.24 -2.64
N ILE A 82 1.95 -9.56 -3.49
CA ILE A 82 2.41 -9.05 -4.78
C ILE A 82 2.14 -7.54 -4.78
N ALA A 83 3.16 -6.73 -4.97
CA ALA A 83 3.07 -5.26 -4.92
C ALA A 83 3.77 -4.61 -6.13
N GLY A 84 3.40 -3.38 -6.49
CA GLY A 84 4.13 -2.62 -7.51
C GLY A 84 5.53 -2.21 -7.02
N ASP A 85 6.50 -2.07 -7.92
CA ASP A 85 7.85 -1.53 -7.64
C ASP A 85 7.87 -0.02 -7.46
N GLU A 86 6.76 0.68 -7.76
CA GLU A 86 6.70 2.12 -7.61
C GLU A 86 6.95 2.50 -6.14
N GLN A 87 7.97 3.35 -5.92
CA GLN A 87 8.44 3.88 -4.63
C GLN A 87 7.32 4.71 -3.94
N THR A 88 6.27 4.04 -3.49
CA THR A 88 4.94 4.63 -3.25
C THR A 88 4.20 3.96 -2.09
N ALA A 89 2.93 4.36 -1.91
CA ALA A 89 1.93 3.79 -1.02
C ALA A 89 1.92 2.25 -0.97
N ALA A 90 2.18 1.58 -2.11
CA ALA A 90 2.18 0.12 -2.19
C ALA A 90 3.30 -0.50 -1.32
N GLU A 91 4.48 0.13 -1.27
CA GLU A 91 5.58 -0.30 -0.41
C GLU A 91 5.22 -0.13 1.08
N GLN A 92 4.61 1.00 1.42
CA GLN A 92 4.17 1.30 2.79
C GLN A 92 3.08 0.33 3.26
N GLN A 93 2.16 -0.02 2.36
CA GLN A 93 1.11 -1.01 2.61
C GLN A 93 1.69 -2.41 2.78
N MET A 94 2.61 -2.82 1.91
CA MET A 94 3.29 -4.10 2.01
C MET A 94 4.05 -4.22 3.34
N HIS A 95 4.82 -3.19 3.73
CA HIS A 95 5.51 -3.16 5.03
C HIS A 95 4.53 -3.32 6.21
N ALA A 96 3.44 -2.54 6.20
CA ALA A 96 2.44 -2.62 7.28
C ALA A 96 1.72 -3.98 7.34
N ILE A 97 1.50 -4.63 6.19
CA ILE A 97 0.94 -6.00 6.17
C ILE A 97 1.95 -7.00 6.75
N LYS A 98 3.24 -6.88 6.42
CA LYS A 98 4.30 -7.77 6.95
C LYS A 98 4.38 -7.69 8.47
N GLU A 99 4.51 -6.49 9.01
CA GLU A 99 4.59 -6.23 10.46
C GLU A 99 3.36 -6.78 11.20
N LEU A 100 2.15 -6.50 10.69
CA LEU A 100 0.92 -7.01 11.31
C LEU A 100 0.78 -8.52 11.19
N SER A 101 1.32 -9.14 10.13
CA SER A 101 1.26 -10.59 9.92
C SER A 101 2.15 -11.33 10.90
N GLU A 102 3.39 -10.86 11.09
CA GLU A 102 4.32 -11.39 12.09
C GLU A 102 3.71 -11.31 13.49
N GLY A 103 3.15 -10.16 13.87
CA GLY A 103 2.49 -9.97 15.17
C GLY A 103 1.22 -10.80 15.37
N ASN A 104 0.65 -11.37 14.30
CA ASN A 104 -0.57 -12.20 14.35
C ASN A 104 -0.33 -13.67 14.01
N GLY A 105 0.93 -14.11 13.88
CA GLY A 105 1.28 -15.51 13.58
C GLY A 105 0.85 -15.95 12.18
N LEU A 106 0.72 -15.02 11.22
CA LEU A 106 0.46 -15.33 9.83
C LEU A 106 1.78 -15.50 9.07
N THR A 107 1.84 -16.45 8.14
CA THR A 107 3.02 -16.76 7.35
C THR A 107 2.90 -16.16 5.95
N ILE A 108 3.91 -15.39 5.56
CA ILE A 108 4.05 -14.90 4.18
C ILE A 108 4.93 -15.90 3.43
N THR A 109 4.38 -16.54 2.40
CA THR A 109 5.06 -17.62 1.66
C THR A 109 5.83 -17.14 0.43
N ALA A 110 5.49 -15.95 -0.05
CA ALA A 110 6.17 -15.30 -1.16
C ALA A 110 5.93 -13.78 -1.15
N GLU A 111 6.94 -13.06 -1.59
CA GLU A 111 6.93 -11.61 -1.78
C GLU A 111 7.39 -11.35 -3.21
N GLN A 112 6.56 -10.68 -4.01
CA GLN A 112 6.87 -10.40 -5.40
C GLN A 112 6.58 -8.94 -5.74
N ARG A 113 7.39 -8.40 -6.65
CA ARG A 113 7.21 -7.05 -7.15
C ARG A 113 7.09 -6.99 -8.67
N PHE A 114 6.34 -6.00 -9.16
CA PHE A 114 6.16 -5.76 -10.58
C PHE A 114 6.34 -4.27 -10.94
N ALA A 115 7.07 -4.03 -12.03
CA ALA A 115 7.62 -2.71 -12.35
C ALA A 115 6.65 -1.73 -13.03
N ASP A 116 5.49 -2.19 -13.50
CA ASP A 116 4.75 -1.47 -14.54
C ASP A 116 3.23 -1.71 -14.50
N TYR A 117 2.51 -0.89 -15.26
CA TYR A 117 1.10 -1.08 -15.57
C TYR A 117 0.82 -2.51 -16.08
N ILE A 118 0.02 -3.26 -15.31
CA ILE A 118 -0.24 -4.70 -15.48
C ILE A 118 -0.56 -5.08 -16.94
N PRO A 119 -1.41 -4.34 -17.68
CA PRO A 119 -1.70 -4.67 -19.09
C PRO A 119 -0.50 -4.70 -20.05
N ARG A 120 0.63 -4.06 -19.73
CA ARG A 120 1.85 -4.14 -20.57
C ARG A 120 2.70 -5.38 -20.31
N HIS A 121 2.51 -6.04 -19.16
CA HIS A 121 3.33 -7.18 -18.73
C HIS A 121 2.48 -8.31 -18.15
N ILE A 122 1.36 -8.61 -18.80
CA ILE A 122 0.42 -9.63 -18.34
C ILE A 122 1.10 -11.00 -18.15
N SER A 123 1.98 -11.40 -19.07
CA SER A 123 2.71 -12.67 -18.98
C SER A 123 3.67 -12.73 -17.78
N ARG A 124 4.22 -11.58 -17.35
CA ARG A 124 5.03 -11.52 -16.13
C ARG A 124 4.16 -11.72 -14.90
N MET A 125 2.95 -11.15 -14.88
CA MET A 125 2.00 -11.33 -13.79
C MET A 125 1.46 -12.76 -13.73
N GLU A 126 1.12 -13.38 -14.87
CA GLU A 126 0.72 -14.79 -14.96
C GLU A 126 1.81 -15.68 -14.33
N ARG A 127 3.07 -15.46 -14.70
CA ARG A 127 4.20 -16.21 -14.13
C ARG A 127 4.34 -16.00 -12.62
N ILE A 128 4.11 -14.78 -12.11
CA ILE A 128 4.13 -14.51 -10.68
C ILE A 128 3.00 -15.28 -9.97
N VAL A 129 1.80 -15.31 -10.56
CA VAL A 129 0.67 -16.06 -10.02
C VAL A 129 1.00 -17.54 -9.96
N ASP A 130 1.47 -18.14 -11.05
CA ASP A 130 1.83 -19.57 -11.10
C ASP A 130 2.88 -19.92 -10.03
N GLN A 131 3.94 -19.11 -9.91
CA GLN A 131 5.01 -19.35 -8.95
C GLN A 131 4.57 -19.21 -7.48
N THR A 132 3.60 -18.34 -7.21
CA THR A 132 3.11 -18.09 -5.84
C THR A 132 1.97 -19.04 -5.45
N TYR A 133 1.24 -19.56 -6.43
CA TYR A 133 0.14 -20.50 -6.26
C TYR A 133 0.58 -21.78 -5.54
N ASP A 134 1.65 -22.42 -6.02
CA ASP A 134 2.15 -23.69 -5.48
C ASP A 134 2.63 -23.59 -4.02
N LYS A 135 3.02 -22.39 -3.58
CA LYS A 135 3.56 -22.14 -2.23
C LYS A 135 2.50 -21.75 -1.22
N THR A 136 1.37 -21.21 -1.67
CA THR A 136 0.32 -20.67 -0.79
C THR A 136 -0.74 -21.70 -0.43
N ARG A 137 -0.98 -22.71 -1.27
CA ARG A 137 -1.90 -23.81 -0.97
C ARG A 137 -1.15 -24.98 -0.37
N GLY A 138 -1.67 -25.53 0.74
CA GLY A 138 -1.21 -26.83 1.21
C GLY A 138 -1.59 -27.90 0.18
N ASN A 139 -0.71 -28.88 -0.05
CA ASN A 139 -1.07 -30.14 -0.71
C ASN A 139 -2.12 -30.85 0.15
N HIS A 140 -3.38 -30.41 0.05
CA HIS A 140 -4.47 -31.34 0.26
C HIS A 140 -4.41 -32.30 -0.91
N TYR A 141 -3.81 -33.47 -0.70
CA TYR A 141 -4.02 -34.64 -1.55
C TYR A 141 -5.51 -35.01 -1.50
N THR A 142 -6.35 -34.24 -2.18
CA THR A 142 -7.64 -34.72 -2.65
C THR A 142 -7.41 -35.15 -4.08
N ASN A 143 -7.38 -36.46 -4.25
CA ASN A 143 -7.28 -37.16 -5.51
C ASN A 143 -8.52 -36.83 -6.36
N ASN A 144 -8.57 -35.64 -6.96
CA ASN A 144 -9.49 -35.37 -8.06
C ASN A 144 -8.97 -34.21 -8.92
N ARG A 145 -8.39 -34.58 -10.05
CA ARG A 145 -8.01 -33.67 -11.11
C ARG A 145 -9.29 -33.14 -11.75
N GLN A 146 -9.77 -31.99 -11.29
CA GLN A 146 -10.72 -31.19 -12.07
C GLN A 146 -10.42 -29.71 -11.90
N SER A 147 -9.84 -29.14 -12.95
CA SER A 147 -9.86 -27.73 -13.23
C SER A 147 -11.29 -27.22 -13.13
N LYS A 148 -11.49 -26.07 -12.47
CA LYS A 148 -12.58 -25.13 -12.81
C LYS A 148 -12.39 -23.78 -12.11
N SER A 149 -12.07 -22.81 -12.97
CA SER A 149 -12.58 -21.44 -13.03
C SER A 149 -12.90 -20.72 -11.71
N CYS A 150 -12.07 -19.73 -11.37
CA CYS A 150 -12.45 -18.62 -10.50
C CYS A 150 -12.61 -17.36 -11.34
N ILE A 151 -13.57 -17.33 -12.27
CA ILE A 151 -14.19 -16.09 -12.76
C ILE A 151 -15.68 -16.38 -12.88
N GLY A 152 -16.47 -15.77 -11.99
CA GLY A 152 -17.92 -15.85 -12.00
C GLY A 152 -18.48 -15.06 -13.18
N SER A 153 -19.27 -15.74 -14.00
CA SER A 153 -20.22 -15.10 -14.91
C SER A 153 -21.53 -14.89 -14.14
N THR A 154 -21.89 -13.63 -13.93
CA THR A 154 -23.28 -13.19 -13.75
C THR A 154 -23.59 -12.18 -14.83
#